data_AF-A0A812KNH8-F1
#
_entry.id   AF-A0A812KNH8-F1
#
_cell.length_a   1.000
_cell.length_b   1.000
_cell.length_c   1.000
_cell.angle_alpha   90.00
_cell.angle_beta   90.00
_cell.angle_gamma   90.00
#
_symmetry.space_group_name_H-M   'P 1'
#
loop_
_entity.id
_entity.type
_entity.pdbx_description
1 polymer ?
#
loop_
_entity_poly.entity_id
_entity_poly.type
_entity_poly.pdbx_seq_one_letter_code
_entity_poly.pdbx_strand_id
1 'polypeptide(L)'
;MASESDGERVDFPDLPEPEPEGPAVLQKLFNEVDDRQDKLVAVIVTISADVSYDENFREVRPETVPGERVSTYSVNLHDAGQLLDLLTGRQAAELGWRELLDDINSVAADSVTFNWECCGACGPHGFARGQFGGRRRAQVGPSVNMQLISHALQRGFTVMCSDFSLKALLSEWSEDLLGANPFVTLPCQCDRQFQLDFFPDQLKHDEVPQQLQVVGELCAADGKAVVAAMSDTILYTVNPRRPQTDAYQLQVLTVVDKWSGSGTVPEAMKCEINYDSCSKRGVAGHVTLTYPSGGQLVTSMGHWIELTRINTSEEALMQAAAHNFGQEEVYQHRQELRELRTEAERQVCLQKLSKQMIQKSVPTRMKARTKY
;
A
#
# COMPACT_ATOMS: atom_id res chain seq x y z
N MET A 1 -53.03 -9.98 -35.14
CA MET A 1 -52.41 -11.32 -35.14
C MET A 1 -50.91 -11.11 -35.20
N ALA A 2 -50.26 -11.05 -34.03
CA ALA A 2 -48.82 -11.00 -33.91
C ALA A 2 -48.39 -12.36 -33.37
N SER A 3 -47.54 -13.04 -34.12
CA SER A 3 -47.05 -14.39 -33.84
C SER A 3 -46.02 -14.35 -32.73
N GLU A 4 -46.33 -14.98 -31.61
CA GLU A 4 -45.37 -15.35 -30.57
C GLU A 4 -44.46 -16.45 -31.13
N SER A 5 -43.15 -16.18 -31.16
CA SER A 5 -42.12 -17.17 -31.49
C SER A 5 -41.61 -17.79 -30.20
N ASP A 6 -41.94 -19.06 -29.98
CA ASP A 6 -41.41 -19.90 -28.91
C ASP A 6 -39.89 -20.04 -29.06
N GLY A 7 -39.14 -19.37 -28.17
CA GLY A 7 -37.70 -19.57 -28.03
C GLY A 7 -37.44 -20.82 -27.20
N GLU A 8 -36.86 -21.85 -27.82
CA GLU A 8 -36.37 -23.05 -27.12
C GLU A 8 -35.36 -22.67 -26.03
N ARG A 9 -35.69 -23.01 -24.78
CA ARG A 9 -34.76 -22.95 -23.65
C ARG A 9 -33.70 -24.03 -23.83
N VAL A 10 -32.47 -23.61 -24.09
CA VAL A 10 -31.30 -24.50 -24.05
C VAL A 10 -30.94 -24.71 -22.58
N ASP A 11 -31.27 -25.88 -22.03
CA ASP A 11 -30.81 -26.31 -20.71
C ASP A 11 -29.31 -26.58 -20.79
N PHE A 12 -28.51 -25.68 -20.19
CA PHE A 12 -27.09 -25.92 -20.00
C PHE A 12 -26.90 -26.92 -18.85
N PRO A 13 -26.08 -27.97 -19.01
CA PRO A 13 -25.78 -28.90 -17.93
C PRO A 13 -25.10 -28.14 -16.78
N ASP A 14 -25.58 -28.36 -15.56
CA ASP A 14 -24.96 -27.85 -14.33
C ASP A 14 -23.50 -28.29 -14.31
N LEU A 15 -22.58 -27.34 -14.54
CA LEU A 15 -21.17 -27.58 -14.30
C LEU A 15 -20.99 -27.78 -12.79
N PRO A 16 -20.25 -28.81 -12.35
CA PRO A 16 -19.98 -29.00 -10.94
C PRO A 16 -19.37 -27.73 -10.36
N GLU A 17 -19.96 -27.22 -9.28
CA GLU A 17 -19.38 -26.11 -8.53
C GLU A 17 -17.94 -26.50 -8.16
N PRO A 18 -16.94 -25.63 -8.40
CA PRO A 18 -15.57 -25.92 -8.04
C PRO A 18 -15.52 -26.28 -6.55
N GLU A 19 -14.90 -27.42 -6.21
CA GLU A 19 -14.71 -27.77 -4.81
C GLU A 19 -14.00 -26.60 -4.11
N PRO A 20 -14.48 -26.16 -2.93
CA PRO A 20 -13.89 -25.03 -2.24
C PRO A 20 -12.43 -25.36 -1.98
N GLU A 21 -11.53 -24.57 -2.58
CA GLU A 21 -10.11 -24.63 -2.25
C GLU A 21 -9.99 -24.57 -0.72
N GLY A 22 -9.18 -25.47 -0.15
CA GLY A 22 -9.02 -25.58 1.29
C GLY A 22 -8.70 -24.22 1.92
N PRO A 23 -8.99 -24.04 3.22
CA PRO A 23 -8.87 -22.74 3.88
C PRO A 23 -7.53 -22.11 3.57
N ALA A 24 -7.55 -20.90 2.98
CA ALA A 24 -6.36 -20.19 2.53
C ALA A 24 -5.37 -20.06 3.69
N VAL A 25 -4.28 -20.83 3.61
CA VAL A 25 -3.24 -20.91 4.64
C VAL A 25 -2.28 -19.74 4.47
N LEU A 26 -1.70 -19.24 5.57
CA LEU A 26 -0.51 -18.38 5.55
C LEU A 26 0.46 -18.85 4.46
N GLN A 27 0.78 -17.97 3.51
CA GLN A 27 1.65 -18.30 2.39
C GLN A 27 2.89 -17.40 2.45
N LYS A 28 4.07 -18.01 2.54
CA LYS A 28 5.33 -17.30 2.28
C LYS A 28 5.55 -17.23 0.77
N LEU A 29 5.77 -16.04 0.25
CA LEU A 29 5.89 -15.76 -1.18
C LEU A 29 7.36 -15.72 -1.61
N PHE A 30 7.63 -15.99 -2.89
CA PHE A 30 8.96 -15.89 -3.52
C PHE A 30 10.07 -16.78 -2.94
N ASN A 31 9.74 -17.82 -2.17
CA ASN A 31 10.69 -18.71 -1.49
C ASN A 31 11.77 -19.33 -2.38
N GLU A 32 11.49 -19.54 -3.67
CA GLU A 32 12.39 -20.24 -4.59
C GLU A 32 13.63 -19.43 -4.95
N VAL A 33 13.59 -18.10 -4.77
CA VAL A 33 14.64 -17.17 -5.23
C VAL A 33 15.42 -16.56 -4.06
N ASP A 34 15.00 -16.83 -2.82
CA ASP A 34 15.63 -16.27 -1.63
C ASP A 34 16.89 -17.07 -1.23
N ASP A 35 18.05 -16.44 -1.29
CA ASP A 35 19.24 -16.98 -0.65
C ASP A 35 19.15 -16.76 0.86
N ARG A 36 19.03 -17.82 1.64
CA ARG A 36 18.96 -17.75 3.11
C ARG A 36 20.26 -17.23 3.75
N GLN A 37 21.35 -17.14 3.00
CA GLN A 37 22.59 -16.51 3.44
C GLN A 37 22.52 -14.98 3.40
N ASP A 38 21.61 -14.42 2.59
CA ASP A 38 21.41 -12.98 2.53
C ASP A 38 20.79 -12.45 3.83
N LYS A 39 21.22 -11.26 4.22
CA LYS A 39 20.73 -10.57 5.41
C LYS A 39 19.28 -10.18 5.23
N LEU A 40 18.39 -10.71 6.07
CA LEU A 40 17.00 -10.25 6.12
C LEU A 40 16.95 -8.82 6.65
N VAL A 41 16.41 -7.90 5.84
CA VAL A 41 16.34 -6.47 6.20
C VAL A 41 14.94 -5.92 6.35
N ALA A 42 13.93 -6.61 5.82
CA ALA A 42 12.53 -6.24 5.97
C ALA A 42 11.59 -7.44 5.88
N VAL A 43 10.41 -7.29 6.47
CA VAL A 43 9.33 -8.27 6.37
C VAL A 43 8.05 -7.55 5.94
N ILE A 44 7.40 -8.03 4.89
CA ILE A 44 6.10 -7.55 4.45
C ILE A 44 5.06 -8.65 4.69
N VAL A 45 3.99 -8.29 5.40
CA VAL A 45 2.82 -9.15 5.60
C VAL A 45 1.63 -8.48 4.92
N THR A 46 1.19 -9.07 3.81
CA THR A 46 0.02 -8.60 3.07
C THR A 46 -1.22 -9.33 3.57
N ILE A 47 -2.23 -8.56 3.98
CA ILE A 47 -3.50 -9.06 4.49
C ILE A 47 -4.57 -8.78 3.44
N SER A 48 -5.14 -9.83 2.85
CA SER A 48 -6.11 -9.73 1.75
C SER A 48 -7.23 -10.77 1.88
N ALA A 49 -8.36 -10.55 1.23
CA ALA A 49 -9.37 -11.58 0.99
C ALA A 49 -9.16 -12.25 -0.37
N ASP A 50 -10.03 -13.20 -0.72
CA ASP A 50 -9.87 -14.11 -1.87
C ASP A 50 -9.75 -13.39 -3.23
N VAL A 51 -10.40 -12.23 -3.39
CA VAL A 51 -10.26 -11.40 -4.59
C VAL A 51 -9.67 -10.07 -4.19
N SER A 52 -8.50 -9.78 -4.74
CA SER A 52 -7.82 -8.53 -4.50
C SER A 52 -7.42 -7.83 -5.78
N TYR A 53 -7.43 -6.51 -5.72
CA TYR A 53 -7.07 -5.65 -6.84
C TYR A 53 -5.60 -5.25 -6.80
N ASP A 54 -5.07 -4.99 -5.60
CA ASP A 54 -3.71 -4.46 -5.42
C ASP A 54 -2.71 -5.57 -5.08
N GLU A 55 -2.50 -6.48 -6.04
CA GLU A 55 -1.65 -7.65 -5.83
C GLU A 55 -0.15 -7.32 -5.88
N ASN A 56 0.24 -6.04 -5.69
CA ASN A 56 1.61 -5.57 -5.87
C ASN A 56 2.63 -6.42 -5.12
N PHE A 57 2.47 -6.66 -3.82
CA PHE A 57 3.41 -7.48 -3.05
C PHE A 57 3.17 -8.98 -3.14
N ARG A 58 2.11 -9.40 -3.84
CA ARG A 58 1.84 -10.81 -4.15
C ARG A 58 2.45 -11.25 -5.47
N GLU A 59 2.54 -10.33 -6.43
CA GLU A 59 3.06 -10.58 -7.78
C GLU A 59 4.46 -9.97 -8.02
N VAL A 60 4.75 -8.82 -7.41
CA VAL A 60 6.04 -8.14 -7.53
C VAL A 60 6.86 -8.40 -6.28
N ARG A 61 7.96 -9.12 -6.46
CA ARG A 61 8.91 -9.39 -5.39
C ARG A 61 9.55 -8.08 -4.90
N PRO A 62 9.47 -7.77 -3.60
CA PRO A 62 10.23 -6.67 -3.03
C PRO A 62 11.74 -6.94 -3.10
N GLU A 63 12.52 -5.95 -3.51
CA GLU A 63 13.97 -6.07 -3.70
C GLU A 63 14.74 -4.97 -2.96
N THR A 64 16.01 -5.25 -2.70
CA THR A 64 16.97 -4.34 -2.07
C THR A 64 18.34 -4.58 -2.71
N VAL A 65 19.39 -4.02 -2.13
CA VAL A 65 20.78 -4.16 -2.60
C VAL A 65 21.30 -5.61 -2.46
N PRO A 66 22.31 -6.01 -3.25
CA PRO A 66 22.88 -7.36 -3.17
C PRO A 66 23.36 -7.75 -1.77
N GLY A 67 23.12 -8.99 -1.37
CA GLY A 67 23.45 -9.51 -0.03
C GLY A 67 22.38 -9.23 1.04
N GLU A 68 21.32 -8.53 0.68
CA GLU A 68 20.15 -8.29 1.53
C GLU A 68 18.89 -8.91 0.89
N ARG A 69 17.93 -9.33 1.72
CA ARG A 69 16.65 -9.90 1.28
C ARG A 69 15.45 -9.36 2.06
N VAL A 70 14.26 -9.48 1.46
CA VAL A 70 12.98 -9.10 2.06
C VAL A 70 12.05 -10.31 2.08
N SER A 71 11.64 -10.75 3.27
CA SER A 71 10.65 -11.83 3.37
C SER A 71 9.24 -11.29 3.15
N THR A 72 8.46 -11.94 2.29
CA THR A 72 7.09 -11.50 1.98
C THR A 72 6.09 -12.61 2.28
N TYR A 73 5.01 -12.27 2.95
CA TYR A 73 3.96 -13.20 3.38
C TYR A 73 2.59 -12.69 2.95
N SER A 74 1.70 -13.62 2.60
CA SER A 74 0.27 -13.38 2.37
C SER A 74 -0.54 -14.07 3.46
N VAL A 75 -1.47 -13.33 4.04
CA VAL A 75 -2.38 -13.78 5.11
C VAL A 75 -3.81 -13.47 4.70
N ASN A 76 -4.70 -14.44 4.82
CA ASN A 76 -6.12 -14.20 4.56
C ASN A 76 -6.67 -13.23 5.64
N LEU A 77 -7.50 -12.27 5.25
CA LEU A 77 -8.15 -11.31 6.14
C LEU A 77 -8.93 -12.01 7.26
N HIS A 78 -9.47 -13.20 7.00
CA HIS A 78 -10.18 -14.00 8.00
C HIS A 78 -9.26 -14.55 9.11
N ASP A 79 -7.96 -14.69 8.84
CA ASP A 79 -6.96 -15.16 9.79
C ASP A 79 -6.29 -14.03 10.59
N ALA A 80 -6.73 -12.78 10.40
CA ALA A 80 -6.23 -11.63 11.16
C ALA A 80 -6.33 -11.83 12.69
N GLY A 81 -7.34 -12.58 13.15
CA GLY A 81 -7.48 -12.94 14.57
C GLY A 81 -6.41 -13.91 15.06
N GLN A 82 -6.12 -14.95 14.27
CA GLN A 82 -5.05 -15.89 14.58
C GLN A 82 -3.69 -15.18 14.61
N LEU A 83 -3.42 -14.33 13.61
CA LEU A 83 -2.20 -13.53 13.55
C LEU A 83 -2.06 -12.60 14.76
N LEU A 84 -3.14 -11.95 15.19
CA LEU A 84 -3.15 -11.14 16.42
C LEU A 84 -2.84 -11.98 17.67
N ASP A 85 -3.48 -13.14 17.82
CA ASP A 85 -3.25 -14.03 18.97
C ASP A 85 -1.81 -14.56 19.00
N LEU A 86 -1.21 -14.81 17.84
CA LEU A 86 0.20 -15.20 17.71
C LEU A 86 1.15 -14.07 18.08
N LEU A 87 0.95 -12.86 17.54
CA LEU A 87 1.79 -11.69 17.83
C LEU A 87 1.72 -11.26 19.31
N THR A 88 0.58 -11.49 19.96
CA THR A 88 0.38 -11.22 21.39
C THR A 88 0.81 -12.37 22.30
N GLY A 89 1.26 -13.51 21.74
CA GLY A 89 1.69 -14.68 22.50
C GLY A 89 0.55 -15.43 23.21
N ARG A 90 -0.70 -15.23 22.78
CA ARG A 90 -1.89 -15.94 23.30
C ARG A 90 -2.00 -17.35 22.75
N GLN A 91 -1.39 -17.62 21.60
CA GLN A 91 -1.37 -18.93 20.96
C GLN A 91 0.07 -19.33 20.61
N ALA A 92 0.37 -20.63 20.68
CA ALA A 92 1.64 -21.17 20.19
C ALA A 92 1.61 -21.29 18.66
N ALA A 93 2.70 -20.89 18.00
CA ALA A 93 2.80 -20.93 16.55
C ALA A 93 3.01 -22.36 16.01
N GLU A 94 2.17 -22.72 15.05
CA GLU A 94 2.39 -23.86 14.15
C GLU A 94 3.58 -23.58 13.21
N LEU A 95 4.07 -24.61 12.50
CA LEU A 95 5.33 -24.52 11.74
C LEU A 95 5.39 -23.33 10.76
N GLY A 96 4.35 -23.10 9.96
CA GLY A 96 4.33 -21.99 8.99
C GLY A 96 4.32 -20.62 9.66
N TRP A 97 3.49 -20.45 10.70
CA TRP A 97 3.41 -19.22 11.47
C TRP A 97 4.71 -18.92 12.25
N ARG A 98 5.42 -19.96 12.68
CA ARG A 98 6.69 -19.80 13.40
C ARG A 98 7.74 -19.12 12.53
N GLU A 99 7.85 -19.51 11.26
CA GLU A 99 8.79 -18.86 10.33
C GLU A 99 8.47 -17.37 10.14
N LEU A 100 7.18 -17.00 10.01
CA LEU A 100 6.77 -15.60 9.96
C LEU A 100 7.18 -14.83 11.23
N LEU A 101 6.91 -15.39 12.41
CA LEU A 101 7.25 -14.74 13.67
C LEU A 101 8.76 -14.62 13.87
N ASP A 102 9.53 -15.64 13.48
CA ASP A 102 10.99 -15.62 13.55
C ASP A 102 11.55 -14.52 12.63
N ASP A 103 11.06 -14.42 11.39
CA ASP A 103 11.46 -13.37 10.45
C ASP A 103 11.10 -11.97 10.99
N ILE A 104 9.88 -11.76 11.49
CA ILE A 104 9.45 -10.48 12.12
C ILE A 104 10.37 -10.10 13.28
N ASN A 105 10.72 -11.05 14.14
CA ASN A 105 11.55 -10.78 15.31
C ASN A 105 13.04 -10.61 14.99
N SER A 106 13.47 -10.98 13.78
CA SER A 106 14.86 -10.88 13.35
C SER A 106 15.24 -9.53 12.75
N VAL A 107 14.26 -8.67 12.43
CA VAL A 107 14.46 -7.34 11.86
C VAL A 107 14.06 -6.23 12.83
N ALA A 108 14.47 -5.00 12.53
CA ALA A 108 14.01 -3.82 13.28
C ALA A 108 12.49 -3.63 13.09
N ALA A 109 11.81 -3.06 14.10
CA ALA A 109 10.37 -2.87 14.04
C ALA A 109 9.93 -1.98 12.86
N ASP A 110 10.69 -0.94 12.55
CA ASP A 110 10.45 -0.06 11.41
C ASP A 110 10.89 -0.65 10.06
N SER A 111 11.25 -1.93 10.04
CA SER A 111 11.45 -2.77 8.85
C SER A 111 10.33 -3.79 8.64
N VAL A 112 9.28 -3.79 9.46
CA VAL A 112 8.11 -4.66 9.32
C VAL A 112 6.93 -3.85 8.81
N THR A 113 6.29 -4.30 7.73
CA THR A 113 5.05 -3.71 7.23
C THR A 113 3.90 -4.71 7.23
N PHE A 114 2.75 -4.27 7.73
CA PHE A 114 1.47 -4.91 7.52
C PHE A 114 0.67 -4.11 6.48
N ASN A 115 0.50 -4.67 5.29
CA ASN A 115 -0.22 -4.05 4.19
C ASN A 115 -1.64 -4.61 4.11
N TRP A 116 -2.66 -3.81 4.43
CA TRP A 116 -4.05 -4.20 4.15
C TRP A 116 -4.35 -3.93 2.68
N GLU A 117 -4.46 -5.01 1.92
CA GLU A 117 -4.68 -4.95 0.48
C GLU A 117 -6.10 -4.49 0.15
N CYS A 118 -6.24 -3.81 -0.99
CA CYS A 118 -7.54 -3.44 -1.53
C CYS A 118 -8.22 -4.64 -2.17
N CYS A 119 -8.97 -5.35 -1.35
CA CYS A 119 -9.72 -6.53 -1.72
C CYS A 119 -11.23 -6.33 -1.60
N GLY A 120 -12.02 -7.27 -2.14
CA GLY A 120 -13.49 -7.24 -2.08
C GLY A 120 -14.07 -7.26 -0.66
N ALA A 121 -13.25 -7.51 0.35
CA ALA A 121 -13.60 -7.45 1.76
C ALA A 121 -13.35 -6.08 2.42
N CYS A 122 -12.82 -5.09 1.69
CA CYS A 122 -12.57 -3.75 2.20
C CYS A 122 -13.52 -2.74 1.54
N GLY A 123 -14.11 -1.83 2.31
CA GLY A 123 -14.96 -0.79 1.72
C GLY A 123 -15.56 0.19 2.72
N PRO A 124 -16.57 0.98 2.32
CA PRO A 124 -17.17 2.04 3.13
C PRO A 124 -17.95 1.53 4.35
N HIS A 125 -18.02 0.22 4.55
CA HIS A 125 -18.71 -0.43 5.66
C HIS A 125 -17.75 -1.19 6.59
N GLY A 126 -16.45 -0.91 6.48
CA GLY A 126 -15.42 -1.55 7.28
C GLY A 126 -14.78 -2.75 6.60
N PHE A 127 -14.12 -3.58 7.40
CA PHE A 127 -13.52 -4.83 6.96
C PHE A 127 -14.57 -5.93 7.05
N ALA A 128 -14.76 -6.70 5.97
CA ALA A 128 -15.77 -7.74 5.94
C ALA A 128 -15.49 -8.79 7.02
N ARG A 129 -16.50 -9.01 7.85
CA ARG A 129 -16.51 -10.11 8.81
C ARG A 129 -17.00 -11.31 8.04
N GLY A 130 -16.22 -12.40 8.02
CA GLY A 130 -16.45 -13.57 7.16
C GLY A 130 -17.93 -13.99 7.07
N GLN A 131 -18.32 -14.47 5.88
CA GLN A 131 -19.67 -14.74 5.39
C GLN A 131 -20.56 -15.70 6.22
N PHE A 132 -20.24 -16.00 7.47
CA PHE A 132 -21.15 -16.76 8.33
C PHE A 132 -22.37 -15.90 8.68
N GLY A 133 -23.41 -16.03 7.84
CA GLY A 133 -24.66 -15.26 7.74
C GLY A 133 -25.58 -15.24 8.95
N GLY A 134 -25.03 -15.13 10.15
CA GLY A 134 -25.77 -14.76 11.35
C GLY A 134 -26.08 -13.26 11.34
N ARG A 135 -27.35 -12.92 11.58
CA ARG A 135 -27.81 -11.53 11.80
C ARG A 135 -26.78 -10.74 12.61
N ARG A 136 -26.32 -9.60 12.07
CA ARG A 136 -25.43 -8.63 12.72
C ARG A 136 -25.99 -8.25 14.09
N ARG A 137 -25.59 -8.93 15.16
CA ARG A 137 -25.60 -8.29 16.48
C ARG A 137 -24.53 -7.22 16.41
N ALA A 138 -24.91 -5.98 16.72
CA ALA A 138 -23.97 -4.88 16.89
C ALA A 138 -22.94 -5.32 17.93
N GLN A 139 -21.76 -5.72 17.47
CA GLN A 139 -20.69 -6.11 18.36
C GLN A 139 -20.21 -4.82 19.03
N VAL A 140 -20.30 -4.78 20.34
CA VAL A 140 -19.83 -3.64 21.14
C VAL A 140 -18.32 -3.78 21.24
N GLY A 141 -17.58 -3.05 20.40
CA GLY A 141 -16.12 -2.94 20.48
C GLY A 141 -15.40 -2.92 19.13
N PRO A 142 -14.10 -2.62 19.13
CA PRO A 142 -13.27 -2.60 17.92
C PRO A 142 -13.22 -3.98 17.24
N SER A 143 -13.19 -3.99 15.91
CA SER A 143 -13.01 -5.23 15.15
C SER A 143 -11.63 -5.85 15.41
N VAL A 144 -11.49 -7.13 15.06
CA VAL A 144 -10.20 -7.83 15.12
C VAL A 144 -9.15 -7.15 14.24
N ASN A 145 -9.53 -6.67 13.05
CA ASN A 145 -8.63 -5.91 12.17
C ASN A 145 -8.12 -4.63 12.85
N MET A 146 -9.01 -3.86 13.49
CA MET A 146 -8.61 -2.66 14.22
C MET A 146 -7.70 -2.96 15.41
N GLN A 147 -7.93 -4.08 16.11
CA GLN A 147 -7.04 -4.54 17.18
C GLN A 147 -5.66 -4.93 16.64
N LEU A 148 -5.60 -5.63 15.50
CA LEU A 148 -4.34 -5.99 14.85
C LEU A 148 -3.58 -4.76 14.36
N ILE A 149 -4.25 -3.80 13.71
CA ILE A 149 -3.66 -2.52 13.29
C ILE A 149 -3.06 -1.78 14.50
N SER A 150 -3.84 -1.62 15.57
CA SER A 150 -3.37 -0.96 16.80
C SER A 150 -2.17 -1.69 17.40
N HIS A 151 -2.22 -3.02 17.46
CA HIS A 151 -1.11 -3.82 17.98
C HIS A 151 0.16 -3.66 17.15
N ALA A 152 0.07 -3.71 15.82
CA ALA A 152 1.20 -3.51 14.92
C ALA A 152 1.85 -2.13 15.12
N LEU A 153 1.03 -1.08 15.21
CA LEU A 153 1.51 0.28 15.48
C LEU A 153 2.19 0.38 16.85
N GLN A 154 1.61 -0.22 17.90
CA GLN A 154 2.21 -0.25 19.25
C GLN A 154 3.56 -1.00 19.28
N ARG A 155 3.76 -1.98 18.38
CA ARG A 155 5.02 -2.71 18.23
C ARG A 155 6.09 -1.94 17.45
N GLY A 156 5.77 -0.77 16.92
CA GLY A 156 6.70 0.04 16.12
C GLY A 156 6.67 -0.28 14.63
N PHE A 157 5.73 -1.13 14.19
CA PHE A 157 5.62 -1.55 12.80
C PHE A 157 4.94 -0.50 11.92
N THR A 158 5.10 -0.65 10.61
CA THR A 158 4.37 0.12 9.62
C THR A 158 3.07 -0.58 9.26
N VAL A 159 1.96 0.16 9.20
CA VAL A 159 0.67 -0.30 8.69
C VAL A 159 0.33 0.53 7.46
N MET A 160 -0.01 -0.12 6.36
CA MET A 160 -0.41 0.55 5.12
C MET A 160 -1.87 0.24 4.78
N CYS A 161 -2.63 1.29 4.46
CA CYS A 161 -4.00 1.18 3.94
C CYS A 161 -4.17 2.14 2.77
N SER A 162 -4.63 1.62 1.64
CA SER A 162 -4.84 2.38 0.40
C SER A 162 -6.31 2.29 -0.01
N ASP A 163 -6.81 3.23 -0.79
CA ASP A 163 -8.14 3.19 -1.43
C ASP A 163 -9.27 2.49 -0.63
N PHE A 164 -9.66 1.26 -1.00
CA PHE A 164 -10.71 0.49 -0.33
C PHE A 164 -10.36 0.05 1.09
N SER A 165 -9.11 -0.36 1.38
CA SER A 165 -8.69 -0.67 2.74
C SER A 165 -8.62 0.59 3.61
N LEU A 166 -8.34 1.76 3.01
CA LEU A 166 -8.48 3.04 3.67
C LEU A 166 -9.95 3.37 3.97
N LYS A 167 -10.89 3.13 3.04
CA LYS A 167 -12.33 3.28 3.34
C LYS A 167 -12.75 2.41 4.53
N ALA A 168 -12.27 1.17 4.59
CA ALA A 168 -12.55 0.24 5.69
C ALA A 168 -11.98 0.76 7.02
N LEU A 169 -10.72 1.17 7.02
CA LEU A 169 -10.05 1.77 8.18
C LEU A 169 -10.81 3.00 8.71
N LEU A 170 -11.22 3.91 7.83
CA LEU A 170 -11.96 5.11 8.23
C LEU A 170 -13.35 4.78 8.78
N SER A 171 -14.02 3.76 8.23
CA SER A 171 -15.33 3.32 8.71
C SER A 171 -15.27 2.62 10.07
N GLU A 172 -14.15 1.97 10.41
CA GLU A 172 -13.96 1.26 11.68
C GLU A 172 -13.04 1.98 12.66
N TRP A 173 -12.69 3.24 12.36
CA TRP A 173 -11.75 4.00 13.16
C TRP A 173 -12.13 3.98 14.65
N SER A 174 -11.18 3.58 15.49
CA SER A 174 -11.37 3.48 16.93
C SER A 174 -10.49 4.53 17.62
N GLU A 175 -11.13 5.55 18.19
CA GLU A 175 -10.40 6.60 18.91
C GLU A 175 -9.68 6.08 20.16
N ASP A 176 -10.24 5.05 20.81
CA ASP A 176 -9.61 4.38 21.95
C ASP A 176 -8.29 3.70 21.58
N LEU A 177 -8.18 3.19 20.34
CA LEU A 177 -7.02 2.43 19.87
C LEU A 177 -6.00 3.28 19.09
N LEU A 178 -6.46 4.26 18.32
CA LEU A 178 -5.65 5.03 17.37
C LEU A 178 -5.61 6.54 17.67
N GLY A 179 -6.38 7.01 18.66
CA GLY A 179 -6.57 8.44 18.91
C GLY A 179 -7.59 9.07 17.96
N ALA A 180 -7.79 10.39 18.07
CA ALA A 180 -8.78 11.11 17.27
C ALA A 180 -8.55 10.92 15.76
N ASN A 181 -9.60 10.70 14.98
CA ASN A 181 -9.46 10.53 13.52
C ASN A 181 -9.09 11.87 12.85
N PRO A 182 -7.92 11.99 12.19
CA PRO A 182 -7.56 13.23 11.52
C PRO A 182 -8.15 13.34 10.12
N PHE A 183 -8.78 12.29 9.60
CA PHE A 183 -9.19 12.20 8.20
C PHE A 183 -10.67 12.49 8.01
N VAL A 184 -11.01 12.90 6.80
CA VAL A 184 -12.39 13.02 6.34
C VAL A 184 -12.49 12.58 4.89
N THR A 185 -13.42 11.66 4.63
CA THR A 185 -13.78 11.24 3.27
C THR A 185 -14.55 12.35 2.58
N LEU A 186 -14.18 12.67 1.35
CA LEU A 186 -14.87 13.66 0.54
C LEU A 186 -16.03 12.99 -0.21
N PRO A 187 -17.13 13.72 -0.50
CA PRO A 187 -18.30 13.14 -1.16
C PRO A 187 -18.09 12.83 -2.65
N CYS A 188 -16.99 13.31 -3.23
CA CYS A 188 -16.60 13.00 -4.61
C CYS A 188 -15.64 11.81 -4.65
N GLN A 189 -15.54 11.18 -5.80
CA GLN A 189 -14.62 10.09 -6.10
C GLN A 189 -13.69 10.48 -7.25
N CYS A 190 -12.57 9.77 -7.38
CA CYS A 190 -11.73 9.84 -8.55
C CYS A 190 -12.03 8.66 -9.46
N ASP A 191 -12.26 8.93 -10.74
CA ASP A 191 -12.41 7.91 -11.77
C ASP A 191 -11.24 8.08 -12.76
N ARG A 192 -10.57 7.00 -13.17
CA ARG A 192 -9.51 6.96 -14.21
C ARG A 192 -8.11 7.37 -13.78
N GLN A 193 -7.87 8.59 -13.28
CA GLN A 193 -6.51 9.03 -12.91
C GLN A 193 -6.47 10.29 -12.04
N PHE A 194 -5.38 10.44 -11.29
CA PHE A 194 -5.03 11.64 -10.54
C PHE A 194 -3.53 11.97 -10.62
N GLN A 195 -3.19 13.23 -10.33
CA GLN A 195 -1.82 13.71 -10.26
C GLN A 195 -1.43 13.94 -8.80
N LEU A 196 -0.37 13.26 -8.37
CA LEU A 196 0.34 13.53 -7.13
C LEU A 196 1.30 14.70 -7.32
N ASP A 197 1.30 15.62 -6.37
CA ASP A 197 2.20 16.76 -6.26
C ASP A 197 2.89 16.73 -4.88
N PHE A 198 4.22 16.85 -4.86
CA PHE A 198 5.04 16.72 -3.64
C PHE A 198 6.39 17.44 -3.77
N PHE A 199 7.11 17.63 -2.67
CA PHE A 199 8.48 18.14 -2.72
C PHE A 199 9.47 16.96 -2.75
N PRO A 200 10.24 16.77 -3.84
CA PRO A 200 11.15 15.63 -3.97
C PRO A 200 12.08 15.44 -2.77
N ASP A 201 12.68 16.52 -2.27
CA ASP A 201 13.63 16.45 -1.17
C ASP A 201 13.00 16.13 0.18
N GLN A 202 11.71 16.45 0.36
CA GLN A 202 10.98 16.01 1.55
C GLN A 202 10.69 14.50 1.51
N LEU A 203 10.39 13.95 0.33
CA LEU A 203 10.13 12.52 0.18
C LEU A 203 11.38 11.67 0.37
N LYS A 204 12.58 12.19 0.11
CA LYS A 204 13.86 11.49 0.29
C LYS A 204 14.27 11.30 1.76
N HIS A 205 13.50 11.83 2.72
CA HIS A 205 13.85 11.73 4.14
C HIS A 205 13.65 10.31 4.68
N ASP A 206 14.54 9.87 5.57
CA ASP A 206 14.55 8.52 6.19
C ASP A 206 13.32 8.18 7.06
N GLU A 207 12.42 9.14 7.27
CA GLU A 207 11.16 8.93 8.00
C GLU A 207 9.98 8.65 7.07
N VAL A 208 10.19 8.81 5.76
CA VAL A 208 9.23 8.53 4.71
C VAL A 208 9.36 7.07 4.28
N PRO A 209 8.26 6.36 3.96
CA PRO A 209 8.35 5.01 3.40
C PRO A 209 9.23 4.96 2.13
N GLN A 210 10.06 3.94 1.98
CA GLN A 210 11.05 3.83 0.89
C GLN A 210 10.40 3.92 -0.50
N GLN A 211 9.22 3.35 -0.72
CA GLN A 211 8.49 3.53 -2.00
C GLN A 211 8.33 5.00 -2.38
N LEU A 212 7.99 5.86 -1.40
CA LEU A 212 7.86 7.29 -1.61
C LEU A 212 9.22 7.99 -1.72
N GLN A 213 10.26 7.52 -1.03
CA GLN A 213 11.63 8.00 -1.23
C GLN A 213 12.06 7.81 -2.69
N VAL A 214 11.85 6.61 -3.24
CA VAL A 214 12.16 6.30 -4.66
C VAL A 214 11.35 7.18 -5.62
N VAL A 215 10.07 7.45 -5.32
CA VAL A 215 9.27 8.44 -6.09
C VAL A 215 9.92 9.83 -6.03
N GLY A 216 10.38 10.27 -4.87
CA GLY A 216 11.10 11.54 -4.69
C GLY A 216 12.41 11.62 -5.48
N GLU A 217 13.15 10.52 -5.55
CA GLU A 217 14.39 10.43 -6.34
C GLU A 217 14.11 10.46 -7.85
N LEU A 218 13.12 9.68 -8.32
CA LEU A 218 12.77 9.60 -9.73
C LEU A 218 12.15 10.91 -10.25
N CYS A 219 11.33 11.58 -9.45
CA CYS A 219 10.66 12.84 -9.81
C CYS A 219 11.41 14.08 -9.35
N ALA A 220 12.75 14.05 -9.31
CA ALA A 220 13.58 15.11 -8.75
C ALA A 220 13.35 16.51 -9.36
N ALA A 221 12.91 16.58 -10.62
CA ALA A 221 12.78 17.85 -11.35
C ALA A 221 11.53 18.66 -10.97
N ASP A 222 10.36 18.02 -10.78
CA ASP A 222 9.09 18.73 -10.59
C ASP A 222 8.23 18.21 -9.41
N GLY A 223 8.57 17.05 -8.87
CA GLY A 223 7.82 16.39 -7.81
C GLY A 223 6.38 16.07 -8.21
N LYS A 224 6.21 15.45 -9.38
CA LYS A 224 4.91 15.04 -9.92
C LYS A 224 4.88 13.59 -10.37
N ALA A 225 3.77 12.91 -10.09
CA ALA A 225 3.47 11.58 -10.63
C ALA A 225 1.99 11.47 -11.00
N VAL A 226 1.66 10.72 -12.05
CA VAL A 226 0.28 10.42 -12.44
C VAL A 226 0.00 8.95 -12.17
N VAL A 227 -1.10 8.72 -11.47
CA VAL A 227 -1.56 7.39 -11.07
C VAL A 227 -2.92 7.18 -11.71
N ALA A 228 -3.13 6.02 -12.33
CA ALA A 228 -4.46 5.59 -12.69
C ALA A 228 -5.29 5.33 -11.42
N ALA A 229 -6.59 5.39 -11.59
CA ALA A 229 -7.56 5.18 -10.54
C ALA A 229 -8.69 4.34 -11.10
N MET A 230 -9.12 3.37 -10.32
CA MET A 230 -10.36 2.68 -10.61
C MET A 230 -11.55 3.63 -10.44
N SER A 231 -12.71 3.18 -10.91
CA SER A 231 -13.96 3.80 -10.51
C SER A 231 -14.11 3.71 -8.99
N ASP A 232 -14.69 4.76 -8.39
CA ASP A 232 -14.86 4.85 -6.94
C ASP A 232 -13.53 4.84 -6.16
N THR A 233 -12.40 5.27 -6.74
CA THR A 233 -11.21 5.50 -5.88
C THR A 233 -11.49 6.62 -4.89
N ILE A 234 -11.15 6.39 -3.61
CA ILE A 234 -11.43 7.31 -2.50
C ILE A 234 -10.81 8.69 -2.77
N LEU A 235 -11.54 9.75 -2.42
CA LEU A 235 -10.94 11.07 -2.16
C LEU A 235 -11.06 11.35 -0.66
N TYR A 236 -9.93 11.65 -0.02
CA TYR A 236 -9.89 11.99 1.40
C TYR A 236 -8.97 13.18 1.63
N THR A 237 -9.12 13.81 2.79
CA THR A 237 -8.24 14.90 3.21
C THR A 237 -8.05 14.87 4.72
N VAL A 238 -7.16 15.73 5.20
CA VAL A 238 -6.99 15.98 6.63
C VAL A 238 -8.09 16.95 7.07
N ASN A 239 -8.85 16.57 8.09
CA ASN A 239 -9.89 17.41 8.67
C ASN A 239 -9.28 18.73 9.19
N PRO A 240 -9.67 19.89 8.63
CA PRO A 240 -9.13 21.19 9.03
C PRO A 240 -9.56 21.59 10.46
N ARG A 241 -10.60 20.94 10.99
CA ARG A 241 -11.13 21.14 12.34
C ARG A 241 -10.79 19.97 13.27
N ARG A 242 -9.81 19.14 12.92
CA ARG A 242 -9.40 18.03 13.77
C ARG A 242 -8.99 18.55 15.16
N PRO A 243 -9.34 17.83 16.23
CA PRO A 243 -8.82 18.16 17.55
C PRO A 243 -7.31 17.99 17.56
N GLN A 244 -6.62 18.80 18.36
CA GLN A 244 -5.22 18.54 18.66
C GLN A 244 -5.13 17.22 19.44
N THR A 245 -4.15 16.40 19.10
CA THR A 245 -3.88 15.13 19.77
C THR A 245 -2.38 14.92 19.91
N ASP A 246 -2.00 14.21 20.96
CA ASP A 246 -0.64 13.73 21.25
C ASP A 246 -0.48 12.23 20.91
N ALA A 247 -1.55 11.57 20.44
CA ALA A 247 -1.53 10.15 20.10
C ALA A 247 -0.60 9.85 18.91
N TYR A 248 -0.41 10.80 18.00
CA TYR A 248 0.45 10.68 16.84
C TYR A 248 0.91 12.03 16.29
N GLN A 249 1.98 12.01 15.50
CA GLN A 249 2.39 13.10 14.62
C GLN A 249 1.83 12.87 13.21
N LEU A 250 1.14 13.85 12.66
CA LEU A 250 0.61 13.80 11.29
C LEU A 250 1.55 14.51 10.31
N GLN A 251 1.83 13.88 9.18
CA GLN A 251 2.55 14.48 8.06
C GLN A 251 1.86 14.18 6.73
N VAL A 252 1.54 15.21 5.95
CA VAL A 252 1.10 15.06 4.55
C VAL A 252 2.35 14.97 3.68
N LEU A 253 2.46 13.89 2.91
CA LEU A 253 3.64 13.61 2.06
C LEU A 253 3.40 13.99 0.61
N THR A 254 2.18 13.78 0.12
CA THR A 254 1.79 14.18 -1.25
C THR A 254 0.37 14.74 -1.23
N VAL A 255 0.09 15.69 -2.10
CA VAL A 255 -1.28 16.19 -2.35
C VAL A 255 -1.73 15.82 -3.76
N VAL A 256 -3.05 15.81 -3.96
CA VAL A 256 -3.67 15.69 -5.28
C VAL A 256 -4.38 16.99 -5.60
N ASP A 257 -3.89 17.69 -6.62
CA ASP A 257 -4.45 18.96 -7.09
C ASP A 257 -5.36 18.78 -8.33
N LYS A 258 -5.15 17.68 -9.07
CA LYS A 258 -5.88 17.34 -10.29
C LYS A 258 -6.27 15.87 -10.27
N TRP A 259 -7.52 15.60 -10.56
CA TRP A 259 -8.04 14.26 -10.74
C TRP A 259 -9.14 14.26 -11.80
N SER A 260 -9.42 13.08 -12.34
CA SER A 260 -10.49 12.85 -13.28
C SER A 260 -11.79 12.58 -12.50
N GLY A 261 -12.81 13.39 -12.79
CA GLY A 261 -14.10 13.39 -12.07
C GLY A 261 -14.71 14.79 -12.04
N SER A 262 -15.99 14.88 -11.71
CA SER A 262 -16.66 16.17 -11.48
C SER A 262 -16.66 16.49 -9.99
N GLY A 263 -15.91 17.51 -9.60
CA GLY A 263 -15.90 17.96 -8.20
C GLY A 263 -14.92 19.09 -7.97
N THR A 264 -15.31 20.03 -7.12
CA THR A 264 -14.40 21.03 -6.55
C THR A 264 -14.36 20.82 -5.06
N VAL A 265 -13.16 20.71 -4.51
CA VAL A 265 -12.97 20.64 -3.05
C VAL A 265 -12.85 22.07 -2.52
N PRO A 266 -13.65 22.47 -1.52
CA PRO A 266 -13.52 23.79 -0.92
C PRO A 266 -12.09 24.06 -0.46
N GLU A 267 -11.58 25.28 -0.66
CA GLU A 267 -10.21 25.64 -0.27
C GLU A 267 -9.91 25.34 1.20
N ALA A 268 -10.89 25.50 2.09
CA ALA A 268 -10.76 25.21 3.51
C ALA A 268 -10.57 23.72 3.84
N MET A 269 -10.89 22.82 2.90
CA MET A 269 -10.75 21.37 3.04
C MET A 269 -9.46 20.84 2.41
N LYS A 270 -8.71 21.66 1.68
CA LYS A 270 -7.42 21.25 1.11
C LYS A 270 -6.37 21.19 2.22
N CYS A 271 -5.65 20.08 2.28
CA CYS A 271 -4.45 19.94 3.08
C CYS A 271 -3.26 20.59 2.36
N GLU A 272 -2.18 20.80 3.09
CA GLU A 272 -1.01 21.55 2.63
C GLU A 272 0.28 20.84 3.03
N ILE A 273 1.24 20.88 2.12
CA ILE A 273 2.63 20.50 2.35
C ILE A 273 3.45 21.78 2.28
N ASN A 274 4.27 22.03 3.30
CA ASN A 274 5.14 23.19 3.38
C ASN A 274 6.60 22.75 3.29
N TYR A 275 7.38 23.42 2.42
CA TYR A 275 8.81 23.17 2.26
C TYR A 275 9.50 24.44 1.73
N ASP A 276 10.55 24.92 2.41
CA ASP A 276 11.36 26.08 2.00
C ASP A 276 10.57 27.31 1.53
N SER A 277 9.59 27.74 2.33
CA SER A 277 8.68 28.86 2.06
C SER A 277 7.71 28.67 0.87
N CYS A 278 7.77 27.51 0.21
CA CYS A 278 6.80 27.11 -0.80
C CYS A 278 5.75 26.20 -0.18
N SER A 279 4.55 26.21 -0.75
CA SER A 279 3.52 25.27 -0.36
C SER A 279 2.78 24.66 -1.55
N LYS A 280 2.39 23.39 -1.39
CA LYS A 280 1.55 22.64 -2.33
C LYS A 280 0.25 22.29 -1.61
N ARG A 281 -0.89 22.57 -2.25
CA ARG A 281 -2.23 22.41 -1.65
C ARG A 281 -3.13 21.55 -2.53
N GLY A 282 -3.87 20.64 -1.90
CA GLY A 282 -4.78 19.73 -2.58
C GLY A 282 -5.50 18.81 -1.59
N VAL A 283 -6.16 17.77 -2.10
CA VAL A 283 -6.62 16.68 -1.23
C VAL A 283 -5.43 15.80 -0.86
N ALA A 284 -5.59 14.93 0.15
CA ALA A 284 -4.51 14.07 0.57
C ALA A 284 -4.24 12.99 -0.48
N GLY A 285 -2.99 12.88 -0.94
CA GLY A 285 -2.52 11.70 -1.68
C GLY A 285 -2.01 10.66 -0.68
N HIS A 286 -0.91 11.00 0.00
CA HIS A 286 -0.29 10.18 1.04
C HIS A 286 -0.18 10.96 2.34
N VAL A 287 -0.55 10.32 3.45
CA VAL A 287 -0.40 10.86 4.80
C VAL A 287 0.21 9.79 5.69
N THR A 288 1.09 10.19 6.58
CA THR A 288 1.61 9.34 7.65
C THR A 288 1.15 9.84 9.01
N LEU A 289 0.76 8.91 9.87
CA LEU A 289 0.62 9.13 11.31
C LEU A 289 1.71 8.33 12.01
N THR A 290 2.63 9.01 12.70
CA THR A 290 3.69 8.36 13.47
C THR A 290 3.38 8.40 14.96
N TYR A 291 3.29 7.22 15.57
CA TYR A 291 2.91 7.04 16.97
C TYR A 291 4.15 7.07 17.88
N PRO A 292 4.00 7.38 19.19
CA PRO A 292 5.10 7.40 20.15
C PRO A 292 5.89 6.08 20.26
N SER A 293 5.27 4.95 19.95
CA SER A 293 5.93 3.64 19.84
C SER A 293 6.93 3.54 18.68
N GLY A 294 6.95 4.53 17.80
CA GLY A 294 7.63 4.48 16.51
C GLY A 294 6.78 3.90 15.39
N GLY A 295 5.60 3.31 15.67
CA GLY A 295 4.74 2.74 14.64
C GLY A 295 4.24 3.79 13.67
N GLN A 296 4.05 3.42 12.41
CA GLN A 296 3.63 4.36 11.37
C GLN A 296 2.40 3.84 10.63
N LEU A 297 1.31 4.61 10.61
CA LEU A 297 0.18 4.37 9.72
C LEU A 297 0.39 5.18 8.45
N VAL A 298 0.46 4.52 7.30
CA VAL A 298 0.57 5.12 5.97
C VAL A 298 -0.78 4.97 5.28
N THR A 299 -1.41 6.09 4.93
CA THR A 299 -2.66 6.11 4.16
C THR A 299 -2.38 6.60 2.74
N SER A 300 -2.97 5.94 1.74
CA SER A 300 -2.84 6.32 0.34
C SER A 300 -4.20 6.44 -0.35
N MET A 301 -4.33 7.43 -1.23
CA MET A 301 -5.49 7.59 -2.10
C MET A 301 -5.60 6.47 -3.14
N GLY A 302 -4.47 5.95 -3.64
CA GLY A 302 -4.45 4.92 -4.69
C GLY A 302 -3.31 3.92 -4.54
N HIS A 303 -3.05 3.16 -5.60
CA HIS A 303 -2.11 2.03 -5.58
C HIS A 303 -0.91 2.28 -6.49
N TRP A 304 0.27 1.79 -6.09
CA TRP A 304 1.46 1.88 -6.93
C TRP A 304 1.40 0.99 -8.18
N ILE A 305 0.60 -0.08 -8.15
CA ILE A 305 0.33 -0.90 -9.34
C ILE A 305 -0.33 -0.10 -10.46
N GLU A 306 -1.00 1.01 -10.11
CA GLU A 306 -1.66 1.92 -11.04
C GLU A 306 -0.79 3.09 -11.50
N LEU A 307 0.50 3.11 -11.17
CA LEU A 307 1.36 4.20 -11.60
C LEU A 307 1.47 4.22 -13.14
N THR A 308 1.09 5.34 -13.76
CA THR A 308 1.02 5.48 -15.23
C THR A 308 2.10 6.37 -15.80
N ARG A 309 2.46 7.45 -15.10
CA ARG A 309 3.48 8.38 -15.59
C ARG A 309 4.29 8.99 -14.45
N ILE A 310 5.61 8.94 -14.60
CA ILE A 310 6.62 9.50 -13.73
C ILE A 310 7.44 10.46 -14.58
N ASN A 311 7.58 11.72 -14.15
CA ASN A 311 8.47 12.64 -14.85
C ASN A 311 9.91 12.41 -14.37
N THR A 312 10.60 11.47 -15.02
CA THR A 312 11.97 11.06 -14.68
C THR A 312 12.92 11.25 -15.85
N SER A 313 14.19 11.42 -15.53
CA SER A 313 15.28 11.40 -16.51
C SER A 313 16.04 10.08 -16.42
N GLU A 314 16.76 9.70 -17.47
CA GLU A 314 17.64 8.52 -17.42
C GLU A 314 18.67 8.64 -16.30
N GLU A 315 19.21 9.83 -16.05
CA GLU A 315 20.16 10.06 -14.94
C GLU A 315 19.51 9.80 -13.58
N ALA A 316 18.31 10.35 -13.34
CA ALA A 316 17.57 10.13 -12.09
C ALA A 316 17.22 8.66 -11.89
N LEU A 317 16.80 7.94 -12.95
CA LEU A 317 16.58 6.49 -12.92
C LEU A 317 17.85 5.76 -12.47
N MET A 318 19.00 6.05 -13.08
CA MET A 318 20.25 5.35 -12.77
C MET A 318 20.75 5.66 -11.36
N GLN A 319 20.58 6.90 -10.89
CA GLN A 319 20.94 7.27 -9.51
C GLN A 319 20.07 6.54 -8.50
N ALA A 320 18.74 6.55 -8.71
CA ALA A 320 17.81 5.84 -7.85
C ALA A 320 18.06 4.31 -7.87
N ALA A 321 18.40 3.74 -9.03
CA ALA A 321 18.71 2.32 -9.17
C ALA A 321 19.98 1.95 -8.40
N ALA A 322 21.05 2.74 -8.56
CA ALA A 322 22.30 2.56 -7.85
C ALA A 322 22.09 2.62 -6.32
N HIS A 323 21.34 3.63 -5.86
CA HIS A 323 21.10 3.88 -4.45
C HIS A 323 20.22 2.79 -3.81
N ASN A 324 19.20 2.29 -4.52
CA ASN A 324 18.19 1.39 -3.96
C ASN A 324 18.41 -0.11 -4.21
N PHE A 325 19.06 -0.45 -5.33
CA PHE A 325 19.16 -1.83 -5.82
C PHE A 325 20.59 -2.22 -6.24
N GLY A 326 21.54 -1.27 -6.20
CA GLY A 326 22.95 -1.52 -6.47
C GLY A 326 23.35 -1.40 -7.94
N GLN A 327 24.64 -1.66 -8.22
CA GLN A 327 25.25 -1.40 -9.54
C GLN A 327 24.81 -2.39 -10.63
N GLU A 328 24.40 -3.59 -10.25
CA GLU A 328 23.92 -4.60 -11.19
C GLU A 328 22.62 -4.14 -11.87
N GLU A 329 21.67 -3.59 -11.09
CA GLU A 329 20.41 -3.03 -11.63
C GLU A 329 20.70 -1.88 -12.62
N VAL A 330 21.65 -1.00 -12.28
CA VAL A 330 22.10 0.09 -13.17
C VAL A 330 22.64 -0.45 -14.49
N TYR A 331 23.46 -1.51 -14.44
CA TYR A 331 24.02 -2.12 -15.63
C TYR A 331 22.91 -2.69 -16.53
N GLN A 332 21.96 -3.42 -15.94
CA GLN A 332 20.82 -4.01 -16.64
C GLN A 332 19.95 -2.93 -17.30
N HIS A 333 19.57 -1.89 -16.56
CA HIS A 333 18.78 -0.78 -17.09
C HIS A 333 19.48 -0.04 -18.23
N ARG A 334 20.80 0.19 -18.11
CA ARG A 334 21.60 0.80 -19.20
C ARG A 334 21.63 -0.06 -20.45
N GLN A 335 21.73 -1.38 -20.31
CA GLN A 335 21.68 -2.29 -21.44
C GLN A 335 20.31 -2.23 -22.11
N GLU A 336 19.21 -2.35 -21.35
CA GLU A 336 17.85 -2.30 -21.90
C GLU A 336 17.60 -0.99 -22.65
N LEU A 337 18.00 0.17 -22.12
CA LEU A 337 17.83 1.47 -22.79
C LEU A 337 18.73 1.65 -24.02
N ARG A 338 19.92 1.03 -24.07
CA ARG A 338 20.85 1.12 -25.21
C ARG A 338 20.38 0.33 -26.42
N GLU A 339 19.60 -0.72 -26.21
CA GLU A 339 19.07 -1.57 -27.28
C GLU A 339 17.92 -0.90 -28.07
N LEU A 340 17.31 0.14 -27.50
CA LEU A 340 16.18 0.86 -28.08
C LEU A 340 16.63 1.92 -29.09
N ARG A 341 15.92 2.01 -30.21
CA ARG A 341 16.36 2.81 -31.37
C ARG A 341 15.74 4.19 -31.41
N THR A 342 14.54 4.34 -30.85
CA THR A 342 13.78 5.59 -30.92
C THR A 342 13.59 6.20 -29.54
N GLU A 343 13.46 7.53 -29.49
CA GLU A 343 13.19 8.24 -28.24
C GLU A 343 11.85 7.81 -27.61
N ALA A 344 10.83 7.53 -28.43
CA ALA A 344 9.54 7.06 -27.94
C ALA A 344 9.65 5.71 -27.21
N GLU A 345 10.40 4.74 -27.78
CA GLU A 345 10.66 3.45 -27.13
C GLU A 345 11.44 3.63 -25.82
N ARG A 346 12.48 4.49 -25.84
CA ARG A 346 13.26 4.82 -24.64
C ARG A 346 12.39 5.39 -23.54
N GLN A 347 11.48 6.31 -23.87
CA GLN A 347 10.55 6.89 -22.90
C GLN A 347 9.60 5.84 -22.32
N VAL A 348 9.04 4.94 -23.14
CA VAL A 348 8.19 3.84 -22.64
C VAL A 348 8.97 2.91 -21.71
N CYS A 349 10.20 2.54 -22.07
CA CYS A 349 11.07 1.73 -21.22
C CYS A 349 11.42 2.46 -19.91
N LEU A 350 11.75 3.74 -19.97
CA LEU A 350 12.03 4.57 -18.78
C LEU A 350 10.84 4.60 -17.82
N GLN A 351 9.61 4.72 -18.32
CA GLN A 351 8.39 4.62 -17.50
C GLN A 351 8.23 3.24 -16.85
N LYS A 352 8.42 2.17 -17.64
CA LYS A 352 8.36 0.78 -17.17
C LYS A 352 9.36 0.54 -16.03
N LEU A 353 10.63 0.87 -16.23
CA LEU A 353 11.69 0.65 -15.24
C LEU A 353 11.45 1.47 -13.97
N SER A 354 11.08 2.74 -14.12
CA SER A 354 10.75 3.62 -12.98
C SER A 354 9.59 3.07 -12.16
N LYS A 355 8.54 2.56 -12.81
CA LYS A 355 7.41 1.90 -12.14
C LYS A 355 7.86 0.66 -11.38
N GLN A 356 8.64 -0.22 -12.02
CA GLN A 356 9.14 -1.44 -11.39
C GLN A 356 9.95 -1.14 -10.12
N MET A 357 10.82 -0.13 -10.14
CA MET A 357 11.60 0.27 -8.95
C MET A 357 10.71 0.67 -7.78
N ILE A 358 9.64 1.42 -8.02
CA ILE A 358 8.71 1.83 -6.96
C ILE A 358 7.94 0.60 -6.43
N GLN A 359 7.46 -0.26 -7.33
CA GLN A 359 6.70 -1.47 -6.98
C GLN A 359 7.51 -2.49 -6.18
N LYS A 360 8.81 -2.63 -6.50
CA LYS A 360 9.77 -3.50 -5.80
C LYS A 360 10.28 -2.90 -4.47
N SER A 361 10.08 -1.59 -4.23
CA SER A 361 10.54 -0.95 -2.99
C SER A 361 9.64 -1.31 -1.81
N VAL A 362 10.21 -1.37 -0.61
CA VAL A 362 9.47 -1.76 0.60
C VAL A 362 8.63 -0.59 1.13
N PRO A 363 7.38 -0.79 1.56
CA PRO A 363 6.53 0.27 2.12
C PRO A 363 6.87 0.56 3.59
N THR A 364 8.14 0.78 3.92
CA THR A 364 8.58 1.13 5.28
C THR A 364 9.79 2.06 5.29
N ARG A 365 10.14 2.61 6.45
CA ARG A 365 11.25 3.57 6.59
C ARG A 365 12.63 2.93 6.38
N MET A 366 12.81 1.66 6.77
CA MET A 366 14.04 0.89 6.64
C MET A 366 15.32 1.62 7.09
N LYS A 367 15.32 2.19 8.31
CA LYS A 367 16.47 2.99 8.78
C LYS A 367 17.79 2.22 8.87
N ALA A 368 17.73 0.89 9.00
CA ALA A 368 18.88 0.01 9.15
C ALA A 368 19.47 -0.52 7.82
N ARG A 369 18.97 -0.05 6.68
CA ARG A 369 19.40 -0.51 5.35
C ARG A 369 20.78 0.03 4.98
N THR A 370 21.56 -0.78 4.28
CA THR A 370 22.81 -0.34 3.68
C THR A 370 22.51 0.62 2.52
N LYS A 371 22.94 1.88 2.65
CA LYS A 371 22.90 2.88 1.59
C LYS A 371 24.28 2.97 0.93
N TYR A 372 24.32 2.99 -0.40
CA TYR A 372 25.55 3.11 -1.18
C TYR A 372 25.79 4.53 -1.70
#